data_AF-A0A822WIC6-F1
#
_entry.id   AF-A0A822WIC6-F1
#
_cell.length_a   1.000
_cell.length_b   1.000
_cell.length_c   1.000
_cell.angle_alpha   90.00
_cell.angle_beta   90.00
_cell.angle_gamma   90.00
#
_symmetry.space_group_name_H-M   'P 1'
#
loop_
_entity.id
_entity.type
_entity.pdbx_description
1 polymer ?
#
loop_
_entity_poly.entity_id
_entity_poly.type
_entity_poly.pdbx_seq_one_letter_code
_entity_poly.pdbx_strand_id
1 'polypeptide(L)'
;MALQTFTWSPRNGPAGDFKYRTSSVQYGDGYEAVTGEGINPETQLWPLTFTGMNEDMKPVLKFLREHGEVKAFKWTNPLGELGLYRASQLKVTALDFARMTISVTFSTAYRAEPIVQT
;
A
#
# COMPACT_ATOMS: atom_id res chain seq x y z
N MET A 1 -0.08 -13.08 -17.75
CA MET A 1 0.15 -11.61 -17.71
C MET A 1 1.20 -11.33 -16.65
N ALA A 2 2.27 -10.59 -16.97
CA ALA A 2 3.32 -10.29 -16.01
C ALA A 2 2.86 -9.19 -15.03
N LEU A 3 3.02 -9.40 -13.73
CA LEU A 3 2.78 -8.38 -12.71
C LEU A 3 3.90 -7.34 -12.79
N GLN A 4 3.54 -6.07 -12.95
CA GLN A 4 4.54 -5.00 -12.96
C GLN A 4 5.07 -4.76 -11.54
N THR A 5 6.33 -4.34 -11.44
CA THR A 5 6.98 -4.05 -10.15
C THR A 5 7.12 -2.55 -9.98
N PHE A 6 6.66 -2.03 -8.85
CA PHE A 6 6.80 -0.63 -8.48
C PHE A 6 8.17 -0.43 -7.80
N THR A 7 9.07 0.29 -8.47
CA THR A 7 10.46 0.50 -8.02
C THR A 7 10.75 1.93 -7.57
N TRP A 8 9.79 2.83 -7.64
CA TRP A 8 9.98 4.24 -7.27
C TRP A 8 9.99 4.42 -5.75
N SER A 9 11.00 5.12 -5.24
CA SER A 9 11.13 5.40 -3.81
C SER A 9 10.22 6.56 -3.40
N PRO A 10 9.29 6.37 -2.43
CA PRO A 10 8.53 7.46 -1.85
C PRO A 10 9.46 8.42 -1.10
N ARG A 11 9.19 9.72 -1.19
CA ARG A 11 10.00 10.75 -0.52
C ARG A 11 9.67 10.86 0.97
N ASN A 12 8.44 10.52 1.33
CA ASN A 12 8.03 10.44 2.73
C ASN A 12 8.52 9.13 3.35
N GLY A 13 8.91 9.18 4.63
CA GLY A 13 8.99 7.98 5.46
C GLY A 13 7.60 7.35 5.52
N PRO A 14 7.34 6.22 4.83
CA PRO A 14 5.99 5.72 4.69
C PRO A 14 5.51 5.23 6.04
N ALA A 15 4.39 5.77 6.52
CA ALA A 15 3.68 5.17 7.65
C ALA A 15 2.85 4.00 7.10
N GLY A 16 3.01 2.81 7.68
CA GLY A 16 2.17 1.66 7.39
C GLY A 16 1.06 1.57 8.42
N ASP A 17 -0.18 1.69 7.99
CA ASP A 17 -1.37 1.44 8.79
C ASP A 17 -1.77 -0.04 8.64
N PHE A 18 -1.55 -0.83 9.69
CA PHE A 18 -1.93 -2.24 9.72
C PHE A 18 -3.31 -2.37 10.34
N LYS A 19 -4.32 -2.64 9.51
CA LYS A 19 -5.68 -2.91 9.98
C LYS A 19 -5.88 -4.41 10.12
N TYR A 20 -6.07 -4.86 11.36
CA TYR A 20 -6.45 -6.22 11.65
C TYR A 20 -7.97 -6.31 11.74
N ARG A 21 -8.57 -7.21 10.97
CA ARG A 21 -9.97 -7.57 11.12
C ARG A 21 -10.08 -8.61 12.23
N THR A 22 -10.22 -8.12 13.46
CA THR A 22 -10.46 -8.94 14.64
C THR A 22 -11.94 -8.87 15.01
N SER A 23 -12.56 -10.01 15.25
CA SER A 23 -13.85 -10.06 15.94
C SER A 23 -13.57 -10.31 17.42
N SER A 24 -13.88 -9.32 18.26
CA SER A 24 -13.83 -9.44 19.72
C SER A 24 -15.23 -9.80 20.21
N VAL A 25 -15.33 -10.89 20.97
CA VAL A 25 -16.54 -11.22 21.73
C VAL A 25 -16.23 -10.99 23.20
N GLN A 26 -16.90 -10.01 23.81
CA GLN A 26 -16.84 -9.76 25.25
C GLN A 26 -17.77 -10.73 25.96
N TYR A 27 -17.20 -11.59 26.81
CA TYR A 27 -17.96 -12.39 27.76
C TYR A 27 -18.24 -11.55 29.02
N GLY A 28 -19.43 -11.71 29.60
CA GLY A 28 -19.93 -10.91 30.73
C GLY A 28 -19.09 -10.94 32.02
N ASP A 29 -18.06 -11.78 32.07
CA ASP A 29 -17.07 -11.89 33.15
C ASP A 29 -15.81 -11.03 32.93
N GLY A 30 -15.80 -10.16 31.91
CA GLY A 30 -14.69 -9.22 31.64
C GLY A 30 -13.53 -9.80 30.82
N TYR A 31 -13.71 -10.99 30.25
CA TYR A 31 -12.75 -11.60 29.32
C TYR A 31 -13.15 -11.34 27.87
N GLU A 32 -12.17 -10.91 27.06
CA GLU A 32 -12.30 -10.74 25.61
C GLU A 32 -11.68 -11.91 24.87
N ALA A 33 -12.49 -12.63 24.09
CA ALA A 33 -11.99 -13.59 23.12
C ALA A 33 -11.80 -12.87 21.79
N VAL A 34 -10.54 -12.57 21.45
CA VAL A 34 -10.17 -11.99 20.16
C VAL A 34 -9.92 -13.15 19.19
N THR A 35 -10.82 -13.33 18.21
CA THR A 35 -10.62 -14.31 17.14
C THR A 35 -10.35 -13.55 15.84
N GLY A 36 -9.24 -13.86 15.17
CA GLY A 36 -8.96 -13.34 13.83
C GLY A 36 -9.97 -13.91 12.84
N GLU A 37 -10.84 -13.06 12.29
CA GLU A 37 -11.89 -13.52 11.39
C GLU A 37 -11.39 -13.49 9.93
N GLY A 38 -11.23 -14.68 9.32
CA GLY A 38 -11.01 -14.86 7.88
C GLY A 38 -9.60 -15.27 7.44
N ILE A 39 -9.49 -15.76 6.20
CA ILE A 39 -8.24 -16.23 5.54
C ILE A 39 -7.20 -15.11 5.36
N ASN A 40 -7.60 -13.84 5.41
CA ASN A 40 -6.70 -12.68 5.33
C ASN A 40 -7.10 -11.63 6.39
N PRO A 41 -6.69 -11.80 7.66
CA PRO A 41 -7.11 -10.90 8.73
C PRO A 41 -6.35 -9.57 8.73
N GLU A 42 -5.27 -9.42 7.98
CA GLU A 42 -4.44 -8.21 7.96
C GLU A 42 -4.55 -7.46 6.63
N THR A 43 -5.06 -6.24 6.67
CA THR A 43 -5.01 -5.29 5.56
C THR A 43 -4.00 -4.20 5.88
N GLN A 44 -2.89 -4.16 5.15
CA GLN A 44 -1.94 -3.06 5.27
C GLN A 44 -2.32 -1.94 4.31
N LEU A 45 -2.34 -0.72 4.82
CA LEU A 45 -2.54 0.52 4.10
C LEU A 45 -1.27 1.35 4.19
N TRP A 46 -0.71 1.71 3.04
CA TRP A 46 0.52 2.49 2.95
C TRP A 46 0.23 3.81 2.24
N PRO A 47 -0.12 4.89 2.96
CA PRO A 47 -0.18 6.23 2.39
C PRO A 47 1.22 6.69 1.94
N LEU A 48 1.41 6.73 0.62
CA LEU A 48 2.63 7.19 -0.02
C LEU A 48 2.43 8.58 -0.60
N THR A 49 3.46 9.42 -0.46
CA THR A 49 3.52 10.72 -1.12
C THR A 49 4.83 10.84 -1.90
N PHE A 50 4.72 11.20 -3.17
CA PHE A 50 5.81 11.42 -4.10
C PHE A 50 5.81 12.89 -4.51
N THR A 51 6.91 13.61 -4.24
CA THR A 51 7.02 15.04 -4.58
C THR A 51 8.31 15.29 -5.35
N GLY A 52 8.18 15.81 -6.58
CA GLY A 52 9.32 15.96 -7.50
C GLY A 52 8.98 16.81 -8.72
N MET A 53 9.87 16.77 -9.72
CA MET A 53 9.65 17.44 -11.00
C MET A 53 8.57 16.72 -11.80
N ASN A 54 7.87 17.47 -12.65
CA ASN A 54 6.79 16.91 -13.48
C ASN A 54 7.29 15.80 -14.41
N GLU A 55 8.53 15.87 -14.90
CA GLU A 55 9.11 14.87 -15.80
C GLU A 55 9.32 13.52 -15.11
N ASP A 56 9.85 13.52 -13.88
CA ASP A 56 10.02 12.31 -13.06
C ASP A 56 8.69 11.75 -12.53
N MET A 57 7.72 12.62 -12.26
CA MET A 57 6.43 12.23 -11.67
C MET A 57 5.42 11.73 -12.70
N LYS A 58 5.51 12.15 -13.97
CA LYS A 58 4.67 11.66 -15.08
C LYS A 58 4.69 10.12 -15.22
N PRO A 59 5.84 9.42 -15.25
CA PRO A 59 5.85 7.96 -15.37
C PRO A 59 5.24 7.27 -14.16
N VAL A 60 5.46 7.78 -12.94
CA VAL A 60 4.83 7.27 -11.70
C VAL A 60 3.31 7.42 -11.81
N LEU A 61 2.83 8.61 -12.17
CA LEU A 61 1.40 8.87 -12.32
C LEU A 61 0.78 7.98 -13.40
N LYS A 62 1.46 7.81 -14.54
CA LYS A 62 1.01 6.94 -15.63
C LYS A 62 0.89 5.49 -15.13
N PHE A 63 1.90 4.99 -14.43
CA PHE A 63 1.87 3.65 -13.84
C PHE A 63 0.69 3.48 -12.89
N LEU A 64 0.49 4.43 -11.97
CA LEU A 64 -0.60 4.38 -11.00
C LEU A 64 -1.98 4.46 -11.69
N ARG A 65 -2.11 5.25 -12.76
CA ARG A 65 -3.35 5.32 -13.55
C ARG A 65 -3.62 4.06 -14.38
N GLU A 66 -2.59 3.41 -14.92
CA GLU A 66 -2.72 2.18 -15.70
C GLU A 66 -3.08 0.95 -14.84
N HIS A 67 -2.65 0.95 -13.57
CA HIS A 67 -2.98 -0.11 -12.61
C HIS A 67 -4.29 0.17 -11.87
N GLY A 68 -4.47 1.41 -11.40
CA GLY A 68 -5.66 1.85 -10.66
C GLY A 68 -6.05 0.90 -9.52
N GLU A 69 -7.35 0.89 -9.22
CA GLU A 69 -7.93 0.00 -8.19
C GLU A 69 -8.12 -1.46 -8.68
N VAL A 70 -7.86 -1.72 -9.96
CA VAL A 70 -8.23 -2.99 -10.62
C VAL A 70 -7.04 -3.95 -10.74
N LYS A 71 -5.82 -3.45 -10.99
CA LYS A 71 -4.64 -4.28 -11.19
C LYS A 71 -3.72 -4.23 -9.98
N ALA A 72 -3.44 -5.40 -9.41
CA ALA A 72 -2.38 -5.53 -8.42
C ALA A 72 -1.00 -5.46 -9.08
N PHE A 73 -0.03 -4.88 -8.37
CA PHE A 73 1.37 -4.82 -8.77
C PHE A 73 2.25 -5.27 -7.60
N LYS A 74 3.47 -5.71 -7.94
CA LYS A 74 4.48 -6.07 -6.94
C LYS A 74 5.08 -4.80 -6.37
N TRP A 75 5.12 -4.68 -5.06
CA TRP A 75 5.80 -3.59 -4.39
C TRP A 75 6.56 -4.13 -3.18
N THR A 76 7.80 -3.68 -3.05
CA THR A 76 8.60 -3.94 -1.84
C THR A 76 8.28 -2.83 -0.86
N ASN A 77 7.64 -3.18 0.24
CA ASN A 77 7.32 -2.24 1.30
C ASN A 77 8.63 -1.67 1.92
N PRO A 78 8.59 -0.56 2.66
CA PRO A 78 9.78 -0.01 3.31
C PRO A 78 10.40 -0.94 4.38
N LEU A 79 9.70 -2.02 4.76
CA LEU A 79 10.22 -3.07 5.64
C LEU A 79 11.05 -4.11 4.88
N GLY A 80 11.13 -4.03 3.55
CA GLY A 80 11.86 -4.98 2.70
C GLY A 80 11.04 -6.20 2.27
N GLU A 81 9.74 -6.25 2.58
CA GLU A 81 8.87 -7.36 2.19
C GLU A 81 8.23 -7.11 0.83
N LEU A 82 8.35 -8.10 -0.06
CA LEU A 82 7.69 -8.10 -1.36
C LEU A 82 6.24 -8.58 -1.21
N GLY A 83 5.27 -7.72 -1.55
CA GLY A 83 3.85 -8.07 -1.55
C GLY A 83 3.13 -7.65 -2.83
N LEU A 84 1.87 -8.07 -2.97
CA LEU A 84 0.97 -7.55 -4.00
C LEU A 84 0.09 -6.46 -3.41
N TYR A 85 0.20 -5.28 -4.00
CA TYR A 85 -0.51 -4.09 -3.57
C TYR A 85 -1.37 -3.54 -4.71
N ARG A 86 -2.42 -2.81 -4.33
CA ARG A 86 -3.27 -2.05 -5.25
C ARG A 86 -3.20 -0.57 -4.88
N ALA A 87 -3.23 0.28 -5.88
CA ALA A 87 -3.25 1.72 -5.68
C ALA A 87 -4.70 2.19 -5.52
N SER A 88 -5.02 2.74 -4.35
CA SER A 88 -6.29 3.37 -4.03
C SER A 88 -6.06 4.82 -3.64
N GLN A 89 -7.11 5.65 -3.72
CA GLN A 89 -7.06 7.05 -3.28
C GLN A 89 -5.95 7.89 -3.96
N LEU A 90 -5.73 7.69 -5.26
CA LEU A 90 -4.79 8.48 -6.05
C LEU A 90 -5.23 9.96 -6.10
N LYS A 91 -4.38 10.86 -5.61
CA LYS A 91 -4.54 12.30 -5.63
C LYS A 91 -3.30 12.96 -6.21
N VAL A 92 -3.50 13.98 -7.03
CA VAL A 92 -2.42 14.71 -7.69
C VAL A 92 -2.58 16.19 -7.39
N THR A 93 -1.53 16.79 -6.84
CA THR A 93 -1.48 18.20 -6.45
C THR A 93 -0.31 18.86 -7.18
N ALA A 94 -0.59 19.80 -8.08
CA ALA A 94 0.44 20.64 -8.67
C ALA A 94 0.93 21.64 -7.61
N LEU A 95 2.22 21.62 -7.30
CA LEU A 95 2.85 22.61 -6.41
C LEU A 95 3.21 23.87 -7.21
N ASP A 96 3.73 23.67 -8.42
CA ASP A 96 4.20 24.72 -9.32
C ASP A 96 4.19 24.19 -10.78
N PHE A 97 4.48 25.02 -11.77
CA PHE A 97 4.57 24.61 -13.18
C PHE A 97 5.63 23.52 -13.43
N ALA A 98 6.68 23.47 -12.61
CA ALA A 98 7.74 22.46 -12.71
C ALA A 98 7.57 21.28 -11.75
N ARG A 99 6.74 21.38 -10.70
CA ARG A 99 6.71 20.43 -9.58
C ARG A 99 5.31 19.95 -9.24
N MET A 100 5.20 18.67 -8.91
CA MET A 100 3.96 18.02 -8.55
C MET A 100 4.15 17.05 -7.39
N THR A 101 3.09 16.94 -6.60
CA THR A 101 2.93 15.96 -5.54
C THR A 101 1.88 14.95 -5.94
N ILE A 102 2.21 13.66 -5.85
CA ILE A 102 1.28 12.55 -6.05
C ILE A 102 1.12 11.88 -4.68
N SER A 103 -0.11 11.83 -4.18
CA SER A 103 -0.48 11.08 -2.99
C SER A 103 -1.28 9.85 -3.39
N VAL A 104 -0.94 8.68 -2.87
CA VAL A 104 -1.61 7.42 -3.19
C VAL A 104 -1.55 6.49 -1.98
N THR A 105 -2.60 5.73 -1.73
CA THR A 105 -2.64 4.72 -0.66
C THR A 105 -2.50 3.34 -1.27
N PHE A 106 -1.47 2.59 -0.91
CA PHE A 106 -1.34 1.20 -1.34
C PHE A 106 -2.04 0.28 -0.35
N SER A 107 -3.03 -0.47 -0.83
CA SER A 107 -3.74 -1.48 -0.04
C SER A 107 -3.23 -2.87 -0.40
N THR A 108 -3.04 -3.72 0.61
CA THR A 108 -2.61 -5.11 0.41
C THR A 108 -3.71 -5.89 -0.30
N ALA A 109 -3.40 -6.45 -1.46
CA ALA A 109 -4.32 -7.28 -2.23
C ALA A 109 -4.09 -8.77 -1.99
N TYR A 110 -2.83 -9.16 -1.84
CA TYR A 110 -2.42 -10.53 -1.54
C TYR A 110 -0.97 -10.52 -1.02
N ARG A 111 -0.70 -11.28 0.03
CA ARG A 111 0.65 -11.51 0.54
C ARG A 111 1.19 -12.80 -0.09
N ALA A 112 2.29 -12.72 -0.81
CA ALA A 112 3.13 -13.89 -1.04
C ALA A 112 3.94 -14.13 0.24
N GLU A 113 4.14 -15.39 0.64
CA GLU A 113 4.79 -15.78 1.89
C GLU A 113 6.12 -15.03 2.11
N PRO A 114 6.47 -14.70 3.38
CA PRO A 114 7.73 -14.04 3.68
C PRO A 114 8.89 -14.91 3.20
N ILE A 115 9.83 -14.33 2.45
CA ILE A 115 11.13 -14.96 2.22
C ILE A 115 11.86 -15.01 3.56
N VAL A 116 11.79 -16.17 4.21
CA VAL A 116 12.57 -16.46 5.40
C VAL A 116 14.04 -16.34 5.01
N GLN A 117 14.70 -15.26 5.44
CA GLN A 117 16.15 -15.18 5.37
C GLN A 117 16.70 -16.20 6.36
N THR A 118 17.18 -17.33 5.83
CA THR A 118 18.04 -18.31 6.54
C THR A 118 19.47 -17.83 6.53
#